data_AF-A0A3Q1EHT1-F1
#
_entry.id   AF-A0A3Q1EHT1-F1
#
_cell.length_a   1.000
_cell.length_b   1.000
_cell.length_c   1.000
_cell.angle_alpha   90.00
_cell.angle_beta   90.00
_cell.angle_gamma   90.00
#
_symmetry.space_group_name_H-M   'P 1'
#
loop_
_entity.id
_entity.type
_entity.pdbx_description
1 polymer ?
#
loop_
_entity_poly.entity_id
_entity_poly.type
_entity_poly.pdbx_seq_one_letter_code
_entity_poly.pdbx_strand_id
1 'polypeptide(L)'
;MLTITDFINILTRYYKSPMVQIYELEEHKIETWRELYLQETFKPLVHISPDASIFDAVYSLIKNKIHRLPVIDPVSGNALYILTHKRILKFLQLFVSPQPTHSNNYKKCLSKNSLAQRLDLDGNC
;
A
#
# COMPACT_ATOMS: atom_id res chain seq x y z
N MET A 1 4.85 6.25 6.27
CA MET A 1 3.88 6.51 5.18
C MET A 1 2.60 6.98 5.84
N LEU A 2 1.93 8.03 5.34
CA LEU A 2 0.69 8.50 5.97
C LEU A 2 -0.48 7.55 5.62
N THR A 3 -1.23 7.14 6.62
CA THR A 3 -2.28 6.11 6.57
C THR A 3 -3.44 6.46 7.50
N ILE A 4 -4.52 5.68 7.40
CA ILE A 4 -5.64 5.74 8.34
C ILE A 4 -5.18 5.49 9.79
N THR A 5 -4.14 4.68 10.01
CA THR A 5 -3.58 4.47 11.36
C THR A 5 -3.05 5.78 11.94
N ASP A 6 -2.39 6.61 11.14
CA ASP A 6 -1.92 7.91 11.59
C ASP A 6 -3.11 8.81 11.96
N PHE A 7 -4.17 8.81 11.15
CA PHE A 7 -5.39 9.56 11.45
C PHE A 7 -6.05 9.11 12.76
N ILE A 8 -6.16 7.80 12.99
CA ILE A 8 -6.67 7.25 14.26
C ILE A 8 -5.81 7.73 15.42
N ASN A 9 -4.48 7.62 15.31
CA ASN A 9 -3.58 7.99 16.39
C ASN A 9 -3.67 9.50 16.70
N ILE A 10 -3.78 10.34 15.67
CA ILE A 10 -3.96 11.79 15.82
C ILE A 10 -5.29 12.06 16.54
N LEU A 11 -6.40 11.49 16.08
CA LEU A 11 -7.69 11.66 16.74
C LEU A 11 -7.65 11.22 18.21
N THR A 12 -7.05 10.07 18.51
CA THR A 12 -6.96 9.59 19.90
C THR A 12 -6.11 10.49 20.80
N ARG A 13 -5.16 11.25 20.24
CA ARG A 13 -4.29 12.14 21.01
C ARG A 13 -4.98 13.47 21.36
N TYR A 14 -5.73 14.02 20.41
CA TYR A 14 -6.32 15.36 20.55
C TYR A 14 -7.79 15.35 20.93
N TYR A 15 -8.52 14.26 20.70
CA TYR A 15 -9.89 14.15 21.15
C TYR A 15 -9.95 14.12 22.69
N LYS A 16 -10.58 15.14 23.29
CA LYS A 16 -10.77 15.25 24.74
C LYS A 16 -12.21 15.00 25.17
N SER A 17 -13.19 15.59 24.48
CA SER A 17 -14.61 15.54 24.84
C SER A 17 -15.48 15.78 23.60
N PRO A 18 -16.69 15.20 23.51
CA PRO A 18 -17.61 15.44 22.40
C PRO A 18 -18.02 16.91 22.22
N MET A 19 -17.90 17.71 23.29
CA MET A 19 -18.35 19.10 23.35
C MET A 19 -17.26 20.10 22.94
N VAL A 20 -16.04 19.63 22.67
CA VAL A 20 -14.90 20.48 22.31
C VAL A 20 -14.45 20.12 20.91
N GLN A 21 -14.48 21.09 20.00
CA GLN A 21 -13.92 20.93 18.66
C GLN A 21 -12.39 20.81 18.74
N ILE A 22 -11.81 19.99 17.85
CA ILE A 22 -10.37 19.76 17.79
C ILE A 22 -9.73 20.78 16.85
N TYR A 23 -9.56 22.02 17.32
CA TYR A 23 -8.99 23.12 16.52
C TYR A 23 -7.56 22.81 16.06
N GLU A 24 -6.81 22.08 16.88
CA GLU A 24 -5.44 21.69 16.57
C GLU A 24 -5.35 20.81 15.32
N LEU A 25 -6.41 20.08 14.96
CA LEU A 25 -6.39 19.18 13.81
C LEU A 25 -6.28 19.94 12.47
N GLU A 26 -6.88 21.13 12.40
CA GLU A 26 -6.95 21.93 11.17
C GLU A 26 -5.69 22.78 10.95
N GLU A 27 -4.98 23.15 12.01
CA GLU A 27 -3.78 24.00 11.90
C GLU A 27 -2.48 23.24 11.61
N HIS A 28 -2.40 21.96 12.00
CA HIS A 28 -1.16 21.18 11.86
C HIS A 28 -0.93 20.65 10.44
N LYS A 29 0.34 20.62 10.03
CA LYS A 29 0.79 20.01 8.77
C LYS A 29 1.29 18.57 8.97
N ILE A 30 1.37 17.80 7.89
CA ILE A 30 1.87 16.41 7.95
C ILE A 30 3.29 16.35 8.52
N GLU A 31 4.13 17.35 8.22
CA GLU A 31 5.50 17.44 8.75
C GLU A 31 5.49 17.57 10.28
N THR A 32 4.70 18.50 10.82
CA THR A 32 4.60 18.72 12.28
C THR A 32 4.03 17.50 12.99
N TRP A 33 3.07 16.80 12.37
CA TRP A 33 2.55 15.54 12.90
C TRP A 33 3.65 14.49 13.01
N ARG A 34 4.48 14.34 11.97
CA ARG A 34 5.58 13.37 11.99
C ARG A 34 6.62 13.70 13.04
N GLU A 35 7.00 14.96 13.21
CA GLU A 35 7.98 15.35 14.23
C GLU A 35 7.55 14.94 15.64
N LEU A 36 6.27 15.15 15.99
CA LEU A 36 5.71 14.71 17.28
C LEU A 36 5.77 13.18 17.45
N TYR A 37 5.46 12.40 16.41
CA TYR A 37 5.55 10.94 16.46
C TYR A 37 6.99 10.41 16.49
N LEU A 38 7.91 11.08 15.80
CA LEU A 38 9.32 10.67 15.69
C LEU A 38 10.06 10.79 17.02
N GLN A 39 9.61 11.68 17.93
CA GLN A 39 10.11 11.74 19.31
C GLN A 39 9.77 10.49 20.12
N GLU A 40 8.67 9.79 19.80
CA GLU A 40 8.22 8.61 20.54
C GLU A 40 8.71 7.30 19.89
N THR A 41 8.66 7.18 18.56
CA THR A 41 9.17 6.00 17.84
C THR A 41 9.67 6.33 16.43
N PHE A 42 10.97 6.14 16.17
CA PHE A 42 11.51 6.24 14.81
C PHE A 42 11.26 4.94 14.04
N LYS A 43 10.47 5.01 12.95
CA LYS A 43 10.29 3.90 12.00
C LYS A 43 10.65 4.36 10.59
N PRO A 44 11.80 3.93 10.04
CA PRO A 44 12.19 4.31 8.69
C PRO A 44 11.19 3.79 7.65
N LEU A 45 11.10 4.49 6.51
CA LEU A 45 10.25 4.06 5.41
C LEU A 45 10.79 2.78 4.77
N VAL A 46 10.07 1.69 4.93
CA VAL A 46 10.33 0.43 4.23
C VAL A 46 9.71 0.50 2.84
N HIS A 47 10.49 0.18 1.82
CA HIS A 47 10.09 0.12 0.41
C HIS A 47 10.71 -1.09 -0.28
N ILE A 48 10.31 -1.37 -1.52
CA ILE A 48 10.83 -2.47 -2.32
C ILE A 48 11.05 -2.05 -3.78
N SER A 49 12.06 -2.64 -4.44
CA SER A 49 12.30 -2.46 -5.88
C SER A 49 11.21 -3.16 -6.72
N PRO A 50 10.82 -2.62 -7.89
CA PRO A 50 9.91 -3.31 -8.81
C PRO A 50 10.42 -4.67 -9.30
N ASP A 51 11.74 -4.89 -9.31
CA ASP A 51 12.35 -6.16 -9.76
C ASP A 51 12.39 -7.24 -8.68
N ALA A 52 11.98 -6.93 -7.46
CA ALA A 52 11.96 -7.87 -6.34
C ALA A 52 10.81 -8.88 -6.45
N SER A 53 10.97 -10.04 -5.81
CA SER A 53 9.94 -11.08 -5.86
C SER A 53 8.72 -10.73 -5.00
N ILE A 54 7.55 -11.32 -5.33
CA ILE A 54 6.34 -11.22 -4.50
C ILE A 54 6.60 -11.82 -3.11
N PHE A 55 7.44 -12.84 -3.00
CA PHE A 55 7.82 -13.44 -1.72
C PHE A 55 8.53 -12.41 -0.82
N ASP A 56 9.51 -11.68 -1.35
CA ASP A 56 10.21 -10.63 -0.60
C ASP A 56 9.25 -9.52 -0.16
N ALA A 57 8.30 -9.18 -1.02
CA ALA A 57 7.28 -8.19 -0.71
C ALA A 57 6.36 -8.64 0.45
N VAL A 58 5.89 -9.89 0.44
CA VAL A 58 5.08 -10.47 1.53
C VAL A 58 5.90 -10.56 2.81
N TYR A 59 7.14 -11.04 2.73
CA TYR A 59 8.03 -11.14 3.88
C TYR A 59 8.27 -9.77 4.53
N SER A 60 8.52 -8.74 3.71
CA SER A 60 8.71 -7.36 4.19
C SER A 60 7.47 -6.80 4.88
N LEU A 61 6.27 -7.04 4.32
CA LEU A 61 5.01 -6.63 4.95
C LEU A 61 4.83 -7.26 6.34
N ILE A 62 5.10 -8.56 6.48
CA ILE A 62 4.95 -9.30 7.74
C ILE A 62 6.00 -8.86 8.76
N LYS A 63 7.28 -8.87 8.38
CA LYS A 63 8.42 -8.56 9.27
C LYS A 63 8.30 -7.17 9.88
N ASN A 64 7.92 -6.18 9.06
CA ASN A 64 7.81 -4.79 9.51
C ASN A 64 6.43 -4.47 10.11
N LYS A 65 5.50 -5.43 10.13
CA LYS A 65 4.11 -5.26 10.61
C LYS A 65 3.41 -4.08 9.91
N ILE A 66 3.58 -3.98 8.60
CA ILE A 66 2.99 -2.92 7.77
C ILE A 66 1.97 -3.51 6.80
N HIS A 67 0.93 -2.73 6.50
CA HIS A 67 -0.15 -3.16 5.61
C HIS A 67 0.03 -2.72 4.15
N ARG A 68 0.95 -1.78 3.92
CA ARG A 68 1.17 -1.08 2.66
C ARG A 68 2.67 -0.95 2.45
N LEU A 69 3.16 -1.47 1.33
CA LEU A 69 4.56 -1.47 0.95
C LEU A 69 4.72 -0.68 -0.37
N PRO A 70 5.36 0.50 -0.33
CA PRO A 70 5.68 1.25 -1.53
C PRO A 70 6.68 0.49 -2.42
N VAL A 71 6.38 0.47 -3.72
CA VAL A 71 7.29 0.02 -4.77
C VAL A 71 7.94 1.27 -5.37
N ILE A 72 9.26 1.38 -5.23
CA ILE A 72 10.04 2.56 -5.63
C ILE A 72 11.10 2.10 -6.63
N ASP A 73 11.20 2.79 -7.76
CA ASP A 73 12.29 2.56 -8.71
C ASP A 73 13.62 3.07 -8.12
N PRO A 74 14.64 2.20 -7.95
CA PRO A 74 15.92 2.62 -7.38
C PRO A 74 16.70 3.60 -8.28
N VAL A 75 16.44 3.64 -9.58
CA VAL A 75 17.19 4.51 -10.52
C VAL A 75 16.63 5.93 -10.52
N SER A 76 15.31 6.08 -10.70
CA SER A 76 14.67 7.41 -10.74
C SER A 76 14.22 7.93 -9.38
N GLY A 77 14.08 7.06 -8.37
CA GLY A 77 13.49 7.40 -7.07
C GLY A 77 11.97 7.56 -7.10
N ASN A 78 11.33 7.28 -8.24
CA ASN A 78 9.88 7.45 -8.38
C ASN A 78 9.10 6.36 -7.65
N ALA A 79 8.03 6.76 -6.96
CA ALA A 79 7.07 5.83 -6.38
C ALA A 79 6.15 5.31 -7.48
N LEU A 80 6.33 4.04 -7.86
CA LEU A 80 5.57 3.41 -8.94
C LEU A 80 4.19 2.95 -8.44
N TYR A 81 4.13 2.41 -7.22
CA TYR A 81 2.93 1.72 -6.76
C TYR A 81 2.90 1.47 -5.24
N ILE A 82 1.72 1.22 -4.67
CA ILE A 82 1.56 0.80 -3.26
C ILE A 82 0.97 -0.61 -3.21
N LEU A 83 1.79 -1.57 -2.79
CA LEU A 83 1.40 -2.96 -2.64
C LEU A 83 0.71 -3.19 -1.29
N THR A 84 -0.36 -3.99 -1.28
CA THR A 84 -1.11 -4.32 -0.06
C THR A 84 -1.37 -5.82 0.00
N HIS A 85 -1.55 -6.34 1.21
CA HIS A 85 -1.95 -7.74 1.44
C HIS A 85 -3.14 -8.16 0.57
N LYS A 86 -4.18 -7.31 0.50
CA LYS A 86 -5.39 -7.56 -0.28
C LYS A 86 -5.10 -7.75 -1.78
N ARG A 87 -4.19 -6.96 -2.35
CA ARG A 87 -3.85 -7.06 -3.79
C ARG A 87 -2.98 -8.29 -4.08
N ILE A 88 -2.04 -8.62 -3.19
CA ILE A 88 -1.25 -9.84 -3.30
C ILE A 88 -2.16 -11.08 -3.22
N LEU A 89 -3.06 -11.15 -2.24
CA LEU A 89 -3.99 -12.27 -2.11
C LEU A 89 -4.91 -12.41 -3.31
N LYS A 90 -5.46 -11.31 -3.83
CA LYS A 90 -6.25 -11.34 -5.08
C LYS A 90 -5.44 -11.85 -6.26
N PHE A 91 -4.17 -11.42 -6.38
CA PHE A 91 -3.28 -11.92 -7.43
C PHE A 91 -3.07 -13.44 -7.29
N LEU A 92 -2.72 -13.93 -6.10
CA LEU A 92 -2.54 -15.37 -5.86
C LEU A 92 -3.82 -16.16 -6.14
N GLN A 93 -4.99 -15.65 -5.76
CA GLN A 93 -6.27 -16.30 -6.04
C GLN A 93 -6.52 -16.44 -7.54
N LEU A 94 -6.17 -15.42 -8.34
CA LEU A 94 -6.38 -15.44 -9.79
C LEU A 94 -5.42 -16.37 -10.53
N PHE A 95 -4.17 -16.47 -10.07
CA PHE A 95 -3.10 -17.14 -10.82
C PHE A 95 -2.67 -18.50 -10.24
N VAL A 96 -2.96 -18.80 -8.98
CA VAL A 96 -2.52 -20.03 -8.30
C VAL A 96 -3.70 -20.96 -7.98
N SER A 97 -4.92 -20.44 -7.81
CA SER A 97 -6.10 -21.28 -7.62
C SER A 97 -6.71 -21.61 -8.98
N PRO A 98 -6.71 -22.88 -9.43
CA PRO A 98 -7.48 -23.26 -10.59
C PRO A 98 -8.96 -23.11 -10.24
N GLN A 99 -9.60 -22.05 -10.74
CA GLN A 99 -11.06 -22.01 -10.70
C GLN A 99 -11.58 -23.24 -11.45
N PRO A 100 -12.61 -23.97 -10.93
CA PRO A 100 -13.33 -24.92 -11.74
C PRO A 100 -13.90 -24.15 -12.93
N THR A 101 -13.49 -24.57 -14.13
CA THR A 101 -13.73 -23.89 -15.39
C THR A 101 -15.23 -23.71 -15.66
N HIS A 102 -15.73 -22.49 -15.47
CA HIS A 102 -16.91 -21.98 -16.17
C HIS A 102 -16.64 -20.55 -16.66
N SER A 103 -15.64 -20.36 -17.53
CA SER A 103 -15.64 -19.34 -18.60
C SER A 103 -14.26 -19.31 -19.28
N ASN A 104 -14.24 -19.57 -20.59
CA ASN A 104 -13.07 -19.80 -21.43
C ASN A 104 -12.33 -18.52 -21.88
N ASN A 105 -12.35 -17.43 -21.11
CA ASN A 105 -11.82 -16.14 -21.61
C ASN A 105 -10.44 -15.72 -21.09
N TYR A 106 -9.87 -16.39 -20.08
CA TYR A 106 -8.63 -15.90 -19.43
C TYR A 106 -7.32 -16.55 -19.93
N LYS A 107 -7.38 -17.65 -20.70
CA LYS A 107 -6.18 -18.35 -21.17
C LYS A 107 -5.36 -17.61 -22.23
N LYS A 108 -5.88 -16.53 -22.84
CA LYS A 108 -5.19 -15.79 -23.91
C LYS A 108 -4.23 -14.69 -23.41
N CYS A 109 -4.25 -14.38 -22.12
CA CYS A 109 -3.56 -13.20 -21.57
C CYS A 109 -2.12 -13.43 -21.07
N LEU A 110 -1.62 -14.67 -21.05
CA LEU A 110 -0.29 -15.01 -20.54
C LEU A 110 0.81 -15.09 -21.61
N SER A 111 0.52 -14.86 -22.90
CA SER A 111 1.55 -14.88 -23.96
C SER A 111 2.27 -13.54 -24.16
N LYS A 112 1.99 -12.50 -23.35
CA LYS A 112 2.64 -11.18 -23.46
C LYS A 112 3.17 -10.76 -22.10
N ASN A 113 4.36 -11.28 -21.77
CA ASN A 113 5.16 -10.83 -20.63
C ASN A 113 5.74 -9.44 -20.93
N SER A 114 5.09 -8.41 -20.39
CA SER A 114 5.71 -7.13 -20.04
C SER A 114 4.76 -6.38 -19.10
N LEU A 115 5.24 -6.02 -17.92
CA LEU A 115 4.49 -5.25 -16.92
C LEU A 115 4.21 -3.79 -17.35
N ALA A 116 4.62 -3.39 -18.57
CA ALA A 116 4.53 -2.00 -19.04
C ALA A 116 3.28 -1.65 -19.89
N GLN A 117 2.32 -2.56 -20.12
CA GLN A 117 1.23 -2.30 -21.09
C GLN A 117 -0.21 -2.43 -20.57
N ARG A 118 -0.49 -2.19 -19.29
CA ARG A 118 -1.84 -2.44 -18.74
C ARG A 118 -2.42 -1.32 -17.87
N LEU A 119 -2.26 -0.07 -18.30
CA LEU A 119 -2.98 1.06 -17.71
C LEU A 119 -4.03 1.74 -18.60
N ASP A 120 -4.26 1.30 -19.84
CA ASP A 120 -5.24 1.94 -20.75
C ASP A 120 -6.43 1.07 -21.16
N LEU A 121 -7.13 0.42 -20.22
CA LEU A 121 -8.45 -0.14 -20.53
C LEU A 121 -9.44 0.15 -19.42
N ASP A 122 -10.06 1.33 -19.55
CA ASP A 122 -11.41 1.58 -19.11
C ASP A 122 -12.35 0.48 -19.62
N GLY A 123 -13.26 0.05 -18.74
CA GLY A 123 -14.60 -0.41 -19.13
C GLY A 123 -14.70 -1.56 -20.13
N ASN A 124 -14.24 -2.75 -19.76
CA ASN A 124 -15.02 -4.00 -19.82
C ASN A 124 -14.11 -5.21 -19.62
N CYS A 125 -14.34 -5.90 -18.50
CA CYS A 125 -14.28 -7.35 -18.37
C CYS A 125 -15.32 -7.74 -17.33
#